data_AF-A0A935SNM2-F1
#
_entry.id   AF-A0A935SNM2-F1
#
_cell.length_a   1.000
_cell.length_b   1.000
_cell.length_c   1.000
_cell.angle_alpha   90.00
_cell.angle_beta   90.00
_cell.angle_gamma   90.00
#
_symmetry.space_group_name_H-M   'P 1'
#
loop_
_entity.id
_entity.type
_entity.pdbx_description
1 polymer ?
#
loop_
_entity_poly.entity_id
_entity_poly.type
_entity_poly.pdbx_seq_one_letter_code
_entity_poly.pdbx_strand_id
1 'polypeptide(L)'
;MNFNFVASHNLDLCSFKDIEKFVDDYPDFQTVVLNDEDELKVLLELMGIPDAVCINVNSPEFSKYWDLSAYQLPELSDEQFDQFYENWIQKSSRDNNMDEYGSLIFLQQLSSKWNKLNYRLIVKEND
;
A
#
# COMPACT_ATOMS: atom_id res chain seq x y z
N MET A 1 -2.33 -12.48 -1.78
CA MET A 1 -1.95 -11.89 -0.48
C MET A 1 -2.49 -10.47 -0.40
N ASN A 2 -3.11 -10.10 0.71
CA ASN A 2 -3.65 -8.76 0.92
C ASN A 2 -2.61 -7.83 1.55
N PHE A 3 -2.36 -6.70 0.89
CA PHE A 3 -1.51 -5.62 1.38
C PHE A 3 -2.37 -4.38 1.61
N ASN A 4 -2.58 -4.04 2.88
CA ASN A 4 -3.40 -2.90 3.29
C ASN A 4 -2.53 -1.66 3.42
N PHE A 5 -2.72 -0.72 2.52
CA PHE A 5 -2.13 0.60 2.61
C PHE A 5 -2.94 1.46 3.57
N VAL A 6 -2.24 2.15 4.48
CA VAL A 6 -2.84 3.00 5.50
C VAL A 6 -2.02 4.27 5.70
N ALA A 7 -2.66 5.31 6.21
CA ALA A 7 -1.95 6.50 6.67
C ALA A 7 -2.64 7.13 7.87
N SER A 8 -1.86 7.76 8.75
CA SER A 8 -2.39 8.34 9.99
C SER A 8 -1.49 9.45 10.55
N HIS A 9 -2.04 10.25 11.46
CA HIS A 9 -1.24 11.20 12.25
C HIS A 9 -0.43 10.53 13.36
N ASN A 10 -0.90 9.38 13.86
CA ASN A 10 -0.31 8.65 14.99
C ASN A 10 -0.17 7.17 14.61
N LEU A 11 0.95 6.55 14.96
CA LEU A 11 1.16 5.13 14.80
C LEU A 11 0.92 4.40 16.12
N ASP A 12 -0.19 3.66 16.23
CA ASP A 12 -0.43 2.68 17.29
C ASP A 12 -0.23 1.26 16.73
N LEU A 13 0.87 0.60 17.11
CA LEU A 13 1.13 -0.78 16.69
C LEU A 13 0.14 -1.78 17.32
N CYS A 14 -0.63 -1.38 18.34
CA CYS A 14 -1.68 -2.23 18.88
C CYS A 14 -2.87 -2.36 17.92
N SER A 15 -3.01 -1.47 16.94
CA SER A 15 -4.02 -1.57 15.88
C SER A 15 -3.76 -2.77 14.96
N PHE A 16 -2.54 -3.31 14.93
CA PHE A 16 -2.20 -4.50 14.13
C PHE A 16 -2.38 -5.81 14.91
N LYS A 17 -3.08 -5.80 16.04
CA LYS A 17 -3.36 -7.03 16.81
C LYS A 17 -4.73 -7.61 16.50
N ASP A 18 -5.60 -6.83 15.88
CA ASP A 18 -7.01 -7.11 15.71
C ASP A 18 -7.56 -6.35 14.50
N ILE A 19 -8.33 -7.03 13.65
CA ILE A 19 -8.88 -6.45 12.41
C ILE A 19 -9.93 -5.38 12.71
N GLU A 20 -10.79 -5.56 13.72
CA GLU A 20 -11.82 -4.57 14.04
C GLU A 20 -11.17 -3.25 14.45
N LYS A 21 -10.17 -3.32 15.33
CA LYS A 21 -9.38 -2.15 15.72
C LYS A 21 -8.62 -1.53 14.55
N PHE A 22 -8.07 -2.35 13.66
CA PHE A 22 -7.40 -1.85 12.45
C PHE A 22 -8.36 -1.01 11.58
N VAL A 23 -9.57 -1.51 11.33
CA VAL A 23 -10.57 -0.79 10.54
C VAL A 23 -11.03 0.49 11.21
N ASP A 24 -11.18 0.48 12.54
CA ASP A 24 -11.54 1.69 13.31
C ASP A 24 -10.45 2.77 13.26
N ASP A 25 -9.17 2.37 13.36
CA ASP A 25 -8.03 3.30 13.37
C ASP A 25 -7.64 3.78 11.96
N TYR A 26 -7.93 2.98 10.92
CA TYR A 26 -7.59 3.28 9.52
C TYR A 26 -8.80 3.12 8.59
N PRO A 27 -9.89 3.89 8.75
CA PRO A 27 -11.15 3.67 8.03
C PRO A 27 -11.07 3.93 6.51
N ASP A 28 -10.02 4.60 6.04
CA ASP A 28 -9.74 4.86 4.64
C ASP A 28 -8.63 3.97 4.08
N PHE A 29 -8.33 2.83 4.72
CA PHE A 29 -7.35 1.87 4.21
C PHE A 29 -7.71 1.41 2.79
N GLN A 30 -6.67 1.11 2.00
CA GLN A 30 -6.81 0.59 0.65
C GLN A 30 -6.08 -0.74 0.52
N THR A 31 -6.81 -1.80 0.17
CA THR A 31 -6.23 -3.13 -0.05
C THR A 31 -5.78 -3.29 -1.50
N VAL A 32 -4.51 -3.69 -1.67
CA VAL A 32 -3.94 -4.13 -2.94
C VAL A 32 -3.64 -5.62 -2.85
N VAL A 33 -4.17 -6.40 -3.79
CA VAL A 33 -3.99 -7.85 -3.85
C VAL A 33 -2.81 -8.18 -4.74
N LEU A 34 -1.75 -8.73 -4.15
CA LEU A 34 -0.52 -9.12 -4.85
C LEU A 34 -0.26 -10.61 -4.67
N ASN A 35 0.54 -11.17 -5.57
CA ASN A 35 0.94 -12.58 -5.53
C ASN A 35 1.94 -12.84 -4.39
N ASP A 36 2.88 -11.92 -4.17
CA ASP A 36 3.96 -12.06 -3.20
C ASP A 36 4.56 -10.69 -2.78
N GLU A 37 5.62 -10.74 -1.97
CA GLU A 37 6.35 -9.55 -1.51
C GLU A 37 7.28 -8.96 -2.59
N ASP A 38 7.64 -9.73 -3.63
CA ASP A 38 8.46 -9.24 -4.74
C ASP A 38 7.62 -8.32 -5.66
N GLU A 39 6.36 -8.66 -5.89
CA GLU A 39 5.39 -7.77 -6.54
C GLU A 39 5.20 -6.47 -5.76
N LEU A 40 5.14 -6.54 -4.43
CA LEU A 40 5.08 -5.32 -3.61
C LEU A 40 6.30 -4.45 -3.83
N LYS A 41 7.49 -5.05 -3.88
CA LYS A 41 8.73 -4.33 -4.13
C LYS A 41 8.70 -3.65 -5.50
N VAL A 42 8.26 -4.34 -6.55
CA VAL A 42 8.13 -3.76 -7.89
C VAL A 42 7.16 -2.57 -7.89
N LEU A 43 6.02 -2.71 -7.20
CA LEU A 43 5.03 -1.64 -7.06
C LEU A 43 5.65 -0.40 -6.37
N LEU A 44 6.34 -0.61 -5.25
CA LEU A 44 7.01 0.45 -4.51
C LEU A 44 8.12 1.13 -5.31
N GLU A 45 8.92 0.38 -6.06
CA GLU A 45 9.93 0.94 -6.97
C GLU A 45 9.30 1.85 -8.03
N LEU A 46 8.18 1.44 -8.63
CA LEU A 46 7.44 2.27 -9.59
C LEU A 46 6.84 3.53 -8.96
N MET A 47 6.49 3.47 -7.68
CA MET A 47 6.03 4.61 -6.90
C MET A 47 7.16 5.53 -6.41
N GLY A 48 8.42 5.19 -6.68
CA GLY A 48 9.59 5.97 -6.22
C GLY A 48 10.01 5.69 -4.78
N ILE A 49 9.68 4.51 -4.24
CA ILE A 49 9.93 4.10 -2.85
C ILE A 49 10.77 2.81 -2.82
N PRO A 50 12.03 2.84 -3.30
CA PRO A 50 12.84 1.64 -3.48
C PRO A 50 13.29 0.97 -2.16
N ASP A 51 13.39 1.74 -1.07
CA ASP A 51 14.04 1.29 0.19
C ASP A 51 13.07 1.29 1.39
N ALA A 52 11.83 0.84 1.18
CA ALA A 52 10.85 0.71 2.26
C ALA A 52 11.34 -0.27 3.35
N VAL A 53 11.30 0.17 4.61
CA VAL A 53 11.76 -0.63 5.75
C VAL A 53 10.68 -1.63 6.14
N CYS A 54 10.99 -2.93 6.01
CA CYS A 54 10.12 -4.03 6.44
C CYS A 54 10.34 -4.39 7.91
N ILE A 55 9.24 -4.52 8.67
CA ILE A 55 9.24 -4.85 10.09
C ILE A 55 8.25 -5.99 10.34
N ASN A 56 8.68 -7.01 11.07
CA ASN A 56 7.82 -8.14 11.43
C ASN A 56 6.83 -7.75 12.54
N VAL A 57 5.60 -8.23 12.44
CA VAL A 57 4.55 -8.10 13.45
C VAL A 57 4.31 -9.47 14.05
N ASN A 58 4.18 -9.51 15.37
CA ASN A 58 3.75 -10.73 16.07
C ASN A 58 2.24 -10.63 16.35
N SER A 59 1.43 -10.94 15.34
CA SER A 59 -0.03 -10.88 15.39
C SER A 59 -0.65 -12.08 14.66
N PRO A 60 -1.81 -12.59 15.11
CA PRO A 60 -2.52 -13.64 14.39
C PRO A 60 -3.04 -13.17 13.03
N GLU A 61 -3.39 -11.89 12.89
CA GLU A 61 -4.03 -11.34 11.68
C GLU A 61 -3.02 -10.72 10.70
N PHE A 62 -1.85 -10.30 11.18
CA PHE A 62 -0.86 -9.59 10.37
C PHE A 62 0.56 -10.11 10.59
N SER A 63 1.35 -10.23 9.53
CA SER A 63 2.72 -10.76 9.59
C SER A 63 3.79 -9.67 9.57
N LYS A 64 3.59 -8.63 8.78
CA LYS A 64 4.61 -7.62 8.46
C LYS A 64 3.98 -6.27 8.19
N TYR A 65 4.76 -5.21 8.39
CA TYR A 65 4.47 -3.92 7.81
C TYR A 65 5.70 -3.27 7.19
N TRP A 66 5.47 -2.38 6.23
CA TRP A 66 6.47 -1.54 5.60
C TRP A 66 6.21 -0.08 5.97
N ASP A 67 7.26 0.62 6.39
CA ASP A 67 7.17 2.05 6.67
C ASP A 67 7.59 2.88 5.45
N LEU A 68 6.61 3.63 4.91
CA LEU A 68 6.77 4.52 3.77
C LEU A 68 6.83 6.00 4.18
N SER A 69 6.85 6.29 5.49
CA SER A 69 6.67 7.65 6.01
C SER A 69 7.78 8.62 5.61
N ALA A 70 8.96 8.10 5.26
CA ALA A 70 10.07 8.87 4.70
C ALA A 70 9.84 9.35 3.25
N TYR A 71 8.81 8.82 2.59
CA TYR A 71 8.49 9.09 1.19
C TYR A 71 7.12 9.76 1.06
N GLN A 72 6.93 10.43 -0.08
CA GLN A 72 5.62 10.85 -0.55
C GLN A 72 5.13 9.85 -1.59
N LEU A 73 3.85 9.53 -1.52
CA LEU A 73 3.17 8.76 -2.55
C LEU A 73 3.01 9.64 -3.81
N PRO A 74 3.12 9.08 -5.02
CA PRO A 74 3.10 9.85 -6.25
C PRO A 74 1.72 10.45 -6.53
N GLU A 75 1.67 11.76 -6.75
CA GLU A 75 0.45 12.49 -7.15
C GLU A 75 0.41 12.65 -8.67
N LEU A 76 0.12 11.56 -9.36
CA LEU A 76 0.06 11.46 -10.82
C LEU A 76 -1.19 12.16 -11.43
N SER A 77 -1.08 12.70 -12.65
CA SER A 77 -2.25 12.97 -13.49
C SER A 77 -2.84 11.68 -14.07
N ASP A 78 -4.04 11.73 -14.66
CA ASP A 78 -4.66 10.57 -15.33
C ASP A 78 -3.72 9.94 -16.36
N GLU A 79 -3.11 10.76 -17.22
CA GLU A 79 -2.15 10.31 -18.26
C GLU A 79 -0.89 9.68 -17.67
N GLN A 80 -0.41 10.20 -16.53
CA GLN A 80 0.74 9.63 -15.83
C GLN A 80 0.37 8.34 -15.11
N PHE A 81 -0.87 8.23 -14.61
CA PHE A 81 -1.38 7.01 -13.99
C PHE A 81 -1.53 5.89 -15.00
N ASP A 82 -2.07 6.17 -16.19
CA ASP A 82 -2.15 5.19 -17.29
C ASP A 82 -0.76 4.62 -17.61
N GLN A 83 0.25 5.48 -17.74
CA GLN A 83 1.64 5.07 -17.96
C GLN A 83 2.21 4.26 -16.80
N PHE A 84 1.92 4.66 -15.56
CA PHE A 84 2.31 3.91 -14.37
C PHE A 84 1.72 2.50 -14.38
N TYR A 85 0.44 2.37 -14.70
CA TYR A 85 -0.25 1.09 -14.70
C TYR A 85 0.20 0.17 -15.85
N GLU A 86 0.46 0.72 -17.04
CA GLU A 86 1.09 -0.04 -18.13
C GLU A 86 2.47 -0.57 -17.73
N ASN A 87 3.29 0.25 -17.06
CA ASN A 87 4.61 -0.17 -16.54
C ASN A 87 4.47 -1.23 -15.44
N TRP A 88 3.46 -1.11 -14.58
CA TRP A 88 3.14 -2.10 -13.55
C TRP A 88 2.84 -3.45 -14.17
N ILE A 89 1.91 -3.54 -15.12
CA ILE A 89 1.56 -4.78 -15.85
C ILE A 89 2.82 -5.39 -16.48
N GLN A 90 3.61 -4.58 -17.19
CA GLN A 90 4.80 -5.07 -17.89
C GLN A 90 5.86 -5.62 -16.93
N LYS A 91 6.13 -4.95 -15.80
CA LYS A 91 7.16 -5.39 -14.85
C LYS A 91 6.71 -6.55 -13.97
N SER A 92 5.44 -6.60 -13.60
CA SER A 92 4.86 -7.69 -12.80
C SER A 92 4.50 -8.92 -13.63
N SER A 93 4.51 -8.81 -14.97
CA SER A 93 4.03 -9.86 -15.89
C SER A 93 2.58 -10.27 -15.64
N ARG A 94 1.77 -9.36 -15.09
CA ARG A 94 0.34 -9.57 -14.83
C ARG A 94 -0.47 -9.30 -16.09
N ASP A 95 -1.67 -9.87 -16.13
CA ASP A 95 -2.66 -9.50 -17.14
C ASP A 95 -3.33 -8.18 -16.76
N ASN A 96 -3.80 -7.42 -17.76
CA ASN A 96 -4.59 -6.23 -17.48
C ASN A 96 -5.91 -6.60 -16.78
N ASN A 97 -6.12 -6.06 -15.58
CA ASN A 97 -7.30 -6.32 -14.76
C ASN A 97 -7.94 -4.99 -14.31
N MET A 98 -9.21 -4.78 -14.66
CA MET A 98 -9.96 -3.57 -14.29
C MET A 98 -10.16 -3.39 -12.79
N ASP A 99 -10.28 -4.48 -12.03
CA ASP A 99 -10.41 -4.41 -10.57
C ASP A 99 -9.10 -3.95 -9.93
N GLU A 100 -7.96 -4.42 -10.45
CA GLU A 100 -6.63 -3.98 -10.01
C GLU A 100 -6.37 -2.53 -10.40
N TYR A 101 -6.67 -2.16 -11.65
CA TYR A 101 -6.63 -0.76 -12.09
C TYR A 101 -7.42 0.14 -11.15
N GLY A 102 -8.65 -0.27 -10.82
CA GLY A 102 -9.51 0.41 -9.86
C GLY A 102 -8.85 0.57 -8.49
N SER A 103 -8.32 -0.52 -7.92
CA SER A 103 -7.65 -0.47 -6.62
C SER A 103 -6.45 0.49 -6.61
N LEU A 104 -5.61 0.44 -7.64
CA LEU A 104 -4.42 1.29 -7.74
C LEU A 104 -4.78 2.76 -8.00
N ILE A 105 -5.84 3.06 -8.75
CA ILE A 105 -6.27 4.45 -8.96
C ILE A 105 -6.87 5.05 -7.69
N PHE A 106 -7.59 4.26 -6.88
CA PHE A 106 -8.06 4.73 -5.58
C PHE A 106 -6.90 5.01 -4.63
N LEU A 107 -5.89 4.14 -4.59
CA LEU A 107 -4.66 4.39 -3.84
C LEU A 107 -3.98 5.70 -4.27
N GLN A 108 -3.90 5.94 -5.59
CA GLN A 108 -3.34 7.19 -6.12
C GLN A 108 -4.15 8.41 -5.64
N GLN A 109 -5.49 8.36 -5.68
CA GLN A 109 -6.35 9.46 -5.26
C GLN A 109 -6.18 9.80 -3.76
N LEU A 110 -5.89 8.80 -2.93
CA LEU A 110 -5.60 8.98 -1.49
C LEU A 110 -4.24 9.66 -1.22
N SER A 111 -3.31 9.62 -2.18
CA SER A 111 -1.93 10.12 -2.02
C SER A 111 -1.90 11.58 -1.54
N SER A 112 -2.70 12.47 -2.14
CA SER A 112 -2.74 13.89 -1.77
C SER A 112 -3.20 14.16 -0.34
N LYS A 113 -4.07 13.29 0.20
CA LYS A 113 -4.52 13.33 1.60
C LYS A 113 -3.43 12.75 2.50
N TRP A 114 -2.92 11.57 2.15
CA TRP A 114 -1.99 10.79 2.96
C TRP A 114 -0.59 11.40 3.04
N ASN A 115 -0.14 12.13 2.03
CA ASN A 115 1.12 12.87 2.03
C ASN A 115 1.16 14.00 3.09
N LYS A 116 0.00 14.42 3.61
CA LYS A 116 -0.12 15.41 4.69
C LYS A 116 -0.10 14.80 6.09
N LEU A 117 -0.17 13.47 6.17
CA LEU A 117 -0.17 12.72 7.43
C LEU A 117 1.27 12.40 7.85
N ASN A 118 1.45 11.96 9.09
CA ASN A 118 2.79 11.69 9.62
C ASN A 118 3.29 10.30 9.22
N TYR A 119 2.38 9.33 9.16
CA TYR A 119 2.69 7.93 8.89
C TYR A 119 1.98 7.44 7.64
N ARG A 120 2.69 6.64 6.84
CA ARG A 120 2.18 5.89 5.68
C ARG A 120 2.76 4.48 5.75
N LEU A 121 1.91 3.48 5.88
CA LEU A 121 2.33 2.11 6.10
C LEU A 121 1.63 1.18 5.12
N ILE A 122 2.26 0.03 4.89
CA ILE A 122 1.60 -1.13 4.27
C ILE A 122 1.61 -2.24 5.30
N VAL A 123 0.47 -2.86 5.56
CA VAL A 123 0.36 -4.00 6.48
C VAL A 123 -0.07 -5.23 5.69
N LYS A 124 0.65 -6.34 5.86
CA LYS A 124 0.35 -7.62 5.21
C LYS A 124 -0.50 -8.50 6.12
N GLU A 125 -1.66 -8.92 5.63
CA GLU A 125 -2.51 -9.90 6.30
C GLU A 125 -1.86 -11.29 6.30
N ASN A 126 -2.16 -12.08 7.33
CA ASN A 126 -1.89 -13.50 7.34
C ASN A 126 -3.00 -14.21 6.56
N ASP A 127 -2.64 -14.96 5.52
CA ASP A 127 -3.56 -15.84 4.79
C ASP A 127 -3.98 -17.06 5.63
#